data_AF-A0A1W1Z2D5-F1
#
_entry.id   AF-A0A1W1Z2D5-F1
#
_cell.length_a   1.000
_cell.length_b   1.000
_cell.length_c   1.000
_cell.angle_alpha   90.00
_cell.angle_beta   90.00
_cell.angle_gamma   90.00
#
_symmetry.space_group_name_H-M   'P 1'
#
loop_
_entity.id
_entity.type
_entity.pdbx_description
1 polymer ?
#
loop_
_entity_poly.entity_id
_entity_poly.type
_entity_poly.pdbx_seq_one_letter_code
_entity_poly.pdbx_strand_id
1 'polypeptide(L)'
;MFIFIFHFVTNTSEKMIRSSSLKKIVTKGEKNERIDYVDDNGTITYAADKHYAMKIITRNNNEQFEEFLGVDGKPAKQNLGYFYIRRFYDPNGKEYKTIYLDVDNKPIINRLGYAIVERSFNENGKIDIELFYDENNRPVESNQYGYGCKYEYDNDGQNIKTTYLSIDGEPFITGQGFAIIHKSYYKEGINAGRVKNEYYYNEKEEPIKLKKGEYGLHKDYDKEGRTNTYTYLGIDGNPTNTLEGYTTIIRTYYNDDSVKSDMYYDKDGLPMALSGGQYGVLKKNGQSIWLDINGNEIRSFRNLLFGSVWFSLAVCIVIVCVSSFIRKKYNKILMVLYGVFILYMTIIYRSENTGGINLVPFWSYRQIFNDKELTMEILKNILLFIPFASVLYNVFQTEKILIPVFILSFLIETVQLIWHKGLCEIDDVISNTIGGLIGWGLAKQIKRQFHAKFYKE
;
A
#
# COMPACT_ATOMS: atom_id res chain seq x y z
N MET A 1 11.68 11.60 -23.36
CA MET A 1 11.08 11.55 -22.02
C MET A 1 10.40 10.20 -21.75
N PHE A 2 9.31 9.81 -22.45
CA PHE A 2 8.64 8.51 -22.22
C PHE A 2 9.58 7.29 -22.28
N ILE A 3 10.45 7.18 -23.28
CA ILE A 3 11.41 6.06 -23.39
C ILE A 3 12.36 5.97 -22.17
N PHE A 4 12.79 7.12 -21.64
CA PHE A 4 13.63 7.18 -20.44
C PHE A 4 12.87 6.76 -19.18
N ILE A 5 11.60 7.14 -19.05
CA ILE A 5 10.74 6.73 -17.93
C ILE A 5 10.48 5.21 -17.99
N PHE A 6 10.17 4.68 -19.18
CA PHE A 6 10.04 3.24 -19.38
C PHE A 6 11.34 2.50 -19.03
N HIS A 7 12.49 3.03 -19.45
CA HIS A 7 13.79 2.44 -19.14
C HIS A 7 14.09 2.47 -17.62
N PHE A 8 13.86 3.61 -16.96
CA PHE A 8 14.03 3.80 -15.52
C PHE A 8 13.27 2.75 -14.70
N VAL A 9 12.03 2.48 -15.09
CA VAL A 9 11.17 1.51 -14.41
C VAL A 9 11.59 0.06 -14.69
N THR A 10 12.14 -0.22 -15.87
CA THR A 10 12.58 -1.58 -16.25
C THR A 10 13.95 -1.96 -15.71
N ASN A 11 14.73 -0.99 -15.21
CA ASN A 11 16.05 -1.27 -14.67
C ASN A 11 15.92 -1.90 -13.28
N THR A 12 16.59 -3.03 -13.08
CA THR A 12 16.46 -3.88 -11.89
C THR A 12 16.81 -3.13 -10.61
N SER A 13 16.02 -3.36 -9.55
CA SER A 13 16.25 -2.85 -8.20
C SER A 13 17.66 -3.17 -7.71
N GLU A 14 18.33 -2.20 -7.08
CA GLU A 14 19.51 -2.47 -6.26
C GLU A 14 19.22 -3.63 -5.30
N LYS A 15 20.22 -4.48 -5.10
CA LYS A 15 20.10 -5.65 -4.22
C LYS A 15 19.88 -5.14 -2.79
N MET A 16 18.63 -5.17 -2.32
CA MET A 16 18.27 -4.74 -0.97
C MET A 16 18.84 -5.71 0.06
N ILE A 17 19.71 -5.23 0.94
CA ILE A 17 20.39 -6.02 1.97
C ILE A 17 19.67 -5.81 3.31
N ARG A 18 19.45 -6.90 4.06
CA ARG A 18 18.81 -6.85 5.38
C ARG A 18 19.84 -6.48 6.45
N SER A 19 19.41 -5.73 7.46
CA SER A 19 20.24 -5.27 8.60
C SER A 19 20.91 -6.42 9.37
N SER A 20 20.28 -7.60 9.42
CA SER A 20 20.83 -8.78 10.08
C SER A 20 22.05 -9.37 9.37
N SER A 21 22.25 -9.04 8.10
CA SER A 21 23.45 -9.39 7.33
C SER A 21 24.50 -8.28 7.29
N LEU A 22 24.27 -7.18 7.98
CA LEU A 22 25.19 -6.04 8.07
C LEU A 22 25.78 -5.96 9.48
N LYS A 23 27.00 -5.44 9.59
CA LYS A 23 27.59 -5.13 10.88
C LYS A 23 27.04 -3.80 11.38
N LYS A 24 26.52 -3.79 12.61
CA LYS A 24 26.08 -2.57 13.30
C LYS A 24 27.24 -1.96 14.08
N ILE A 25 27.66 -0.75 13.72
CA ILE A 25 28.66 0.02 14.45
C ILE A 25 27.94 1.10 15.26
N VAL A 26 28.27 1.24 16.54
CA VAL A 26 27.69 2.26 17.42
C VAL A 26 28.80 3.15 17.96
N THR A 27 28.70 4.44 17.69
CA THR A 27 29.61 5.48 18.18
C THR A 27 28.85 6.36 19.16
N LYS A 28 29.30 6.40 20.42
CA LYS A 28 28.67 7.20 21.48
C LYS A 28 29.53 8.42 21.79
N GLY A 29 28.91 9.60 21.75
CA GLY A 29 29.42 10.84 22.35
C GLY A 29 28.65 11.21 23.62
N GLU A 30 28.92 12.38 24.19
CA GLU A 30 28.29 12.82 25.45
C GLU A 30 26.77 12.98 25.34
N LYS A 31 26.28 13.56 24.23
CA LYS A 31 24.84 13.81 23.99
C LYS A 31 24.29 13.13 22.74
N ASN A 32 25.17 12.56 21.92
CA ASN A 32 24.80 12.00 20.62
C ASN A 32 25.23 10.53 20.54
N GLU A 33 24.39 9.69 19.93
CA GLU A 33 24.70 8.31 19.59
C GLU A 33 24.47 8.12 18.09
N ARG A 34 25.49 7.62 17.39
CA ARG A 34 25.43 7.33 15.96
C ARG A 34 25.48 5.82 15.75
N ILE A 35 24.57 5.31 14.94
CA ILE A 35 24.47 3.92 14.54
C ILE A 35 24.68 3.85 13.03
N ASP A 36 25.68 3.10 12.59
CA ASP A 36 25.98 2.87 11.18
C ASP A 36 25.80 1.38 10.85
N TYR A 37 25.16 1.10 9.71
CA TYR A 37 25.15 -0.24 9.11
C TYR A 37 26.24 -0.31 8.05
N VAL A 38 27.14 -1.29 8.17
CA VAL A 38 28.25 -1.48 7.22
C VAL A 38 28.29 -2.90 6.66
N ASP A 39 28.75 -3.02 5.42
CA ASP A 39 29.03 -4.31 4.77
C ASP A 39 30.32 -4.96 5.32
N ASP A 40 30.67 -6.14 4.80
CA ASP A 40 31.87 -6.89 5.20
C ASP A 40 33.17 -6.13 4.91
N ASN A 41 33.16 -5.16 3.99
CA ASN A 41 34.31 -4.31 3.67
C ASN A 41 34.39 -3.07 4.58
N GLY A 42 33.42 -2.87 5.48
CA GLY A 42 33.33 -1.69 6.34
C GLY A 42 32.70 -0.47 5.66
N THR A 43 32.05 -0.64 4.50
CA THR A 43 31.38 0.43 3.77
C THR A 43 29.96 0.63 4.28
N ILE A 44 29.57 1.87 4.58
CA ILE A 44 28.21 2.22 5.00
C ILE A 44 27.22 1.78 3.92
N THR A 45 26.24 0.97 4.33
CA THR A 45 25.33 0.27 3.43
C THR A 45 23.90 0.42 3.92
N TYR A 46 22.97 0.61 2.98
CA TYR A 46 21.56 0.76 3.29
C TYR A 46 20.96 -0.54 3.83
N ALA A 47 20.37 -0.46 5.03
CA ALA A 47 19.66 -1.57 5.65
C ALA A 47 18.17 -1.52 5.25
N ALA A 48 17.74 -2.44 4.41
CA ALA A 48 16.44 -2.40 3.75
C ALA A 48 15.26 -2.45 4.73
N ASP A 49 15.31 -3.34 5.74
CA ASP A 49 14.29 -3.51 6.80
C ASP A 49 14.27 -2.34 7.80
N LYS A 50 15.32 -1.53 7.81
CA LYS A 50 15.41 -0.33 8.64
C LYS A 50 15.02 0.93 7.90
N HIS A 51 15.07 0.91 6.57
CA HIS A 51 14.88 2.06 5.70
C HIS A 51 15.89 3.20 5.93
N TYR A 52 17.10 2.89 6.38
CA TYR A 52 18.21 3.84 6.52
C TYR A 52 19.57 3.11 6.53
N ALA A 53 20.64 3.84 6.25
CA ALA A 53 22.01 3.35 6.40
C ALA A 53 22.63 3.79 7.74
N MET A 54 22.27 5.00 8.20
CA MET A 54 22.74 5.56 9.45
C MET A 54 21.58 6.12 10.28
N LYS A 55 21.71 6.06 11.60
CA LYS A 55 20.79 6.71 12.54
C LYS A 55 21.58 7.54 13.54
N ILE A 56 21.22 8.80 13.70
CA ILE A 56 21.80 9.69 14.71
C ILE A 56 20.71 9.95 15.76
N ILE A 57 21.08 9.84 17.04
CA ILE A 57 20.21 10.07 18.18
C ILE A 57 20.84 11.17 19.02
N THR A 58 20.17 12.30 19.14
CA THR A 58 20.58 13.43 20.00
C THR A 58 19.68 13.51 21.21
N ARG A 59 20.25 13.53 22.42
CA ARG A 59 19.51 13.60 23.68
C ARG A 59 19.78 14.92 24.38
N ASN A 60 18.70 15.62 24.74
CA ASN A 60 18.73 16.90 25.46
C ASN A 60 17.73 16.85 26.62
N ASN A 61 18.21 16.71 27.86
CA ASN A 61 17.40 16.62 29.08
C ASN A 61 16.26 15.59 28.96
N ASN A 62 15.06 16.05 28.56
CA ASN A 62 13.83 15.28 28.45
C ASN A 62 13.38 15.07 26.99
N GLU A 63 14.22 15.40 26.01
CA GLU A 63 13.94 15.28 24.58
C GLU A 63 14.97 14.37 23.89
N GLN A 64 14.51 13.55 22.96
CA GLN A 64 15.34 12.79 22.03
C GLN A 64 14.95 13.13 20.59
N PHE A 65 15.93 13.49 19.78
CA PHE A 65 15.79 13.70 18.35
C PHE A 65 16.48 12.56 17.60
N GLU A 66 15.79 11.96 16.63
CA GLU A 66 16.29 10.85 15.82
C GLU A 66 16.32 11.22 14.34
N GLU A 67 17.50 11.14 13.74
CA GLU A 67 17.73 11.34 12.33
C GLU A 67 18.03 10.02 11.64
N PHE A 68 17.37 9.78 10.50
CA PHE A 68 17.58 8.59 9.68
C PHE A 68 18.19 9.03 8.36
N LEU A 69 19.35 8.48 7.99
CA LEU A 69 20.12 8.94 6.84
C LEU A 69 20.40 7.79 5.85
N GLY A 70 20.39 8.12 4.57
CA GLY A 70 20.81 7.24 3.48
C GLY A 70 22.33 7.10 3.41
N VAL A 71 22.83 6.29 2.48
CA VAL A 71 24.29 6.09 2.28
C VAL A 71 25.02 7.38 1.89
N ASP A 72 24.30 8.34 1.31
CA ASP A 72 24.80 9.66 0.92
C ASP A 72 24.78 10.69 2.06
N GLY A 73 24.34 10.28 3.26
CA GLY A 73 24.21 11.16 4.42
C GLY A 73 23.00 12.08 4.39
N LYS A 74 22.10 11.95 3.40
CA LYS A 74 20.85 12.74 3.35
C LYS A 74 19.73 12.05 4.11
N PRO A 75 18.71 12.81 4.56
CA PRO A 75 17.54 12.26 5.23
C PRO A 75 16.85 11.15 4.43
N ALA A 76 16.64 10.00 5.05
CA ALA A 76 15.99 8.84 4.48
C ALA A 76 14.54 8.73 4.95
N LYS A 77 13.61 8.71 4.00
CA LYS A 77 12.18 8.57 4.27
C LYS A 77 11.90 7.19 4.88
N GLN A 78 11.29 7.17 6.07
CA GLN A 78 10.89 5.96 6.77
C GLN A 78 9.59 5.38 6.19
N ASN A 79 9.29 4.12 6.52
CA ASN A 79 8.14 3.42 5.95
C ASN A 79 6.79 4.10 6.22
N LEU A 80 6.62 4.79 7.36
CA LEU A 80 5.40 5.57 7.63
C LEU A 80 5.40 6.97 6.99
N GLY A 81 6.45 7.34 6.24
CA GLY A 81 6.49 8.55 5.42
C GLY A 81 7.22 9.76 6.01
N TYR A 82 7.66 9.69 7.26
CA TYR A 82 8.44 10.74 7.95
C TYR A 82 9.95 10.60 7.71
N PHE A 83 10.72 11.63 8.07
CA PHE A 83 12.18 11.66 7.94
C PHE A 83 12.90 11.72 9.30
N TYR A 84 12.29 12.37 10.30
CA TYR A 84 12.83 12.45 11.65
C TYR A 84 11.76 12.13 12.69
N ILE A 85 12.21 11.81 13.91
CA ILE A 85 11.33 11.65 15.08
C ILE A 85 11.84 12.54 16.21
N ARG A 86 10.92 13.22 16.90
CA ARG A 86 11.17 13.86 18.18
C ARG A 86 10.34 13.21 19.27
N ARG A 87 11.00 12.76 20.34
CA ARG A 87 10.40 12.08 21.50
C ARG A 87 10.57 12.94 22.74
N PHE A 88 9.54 12.97 23.59
CA PHE A 88 9.55 13.67 24.86
C PHE A 88 9.32 12.69 26.01
N TYR A 89 10.07 12.88 27.08
CA TYR A 89 10.10 12.04 28.25
C TYR A 89 9.62 12.80 29.49
N ASP A 90 8.91 12.10 30.37
CA ASP A 90 8.58 12.61 31.70
C ASP A 90 9.83 12.56 32.62
N PRO A 91 9.78 13.14 33.84
CA PRO A 91 10.89 13.06 34.79
C PRO A 91 11.29 11.65 35.22
N ASN A 92 10.42 10.65 35.01
CA ASN A 92 10.69 9.24 35.29
C ASN A 92 11.29 8.50 34.07
N GLY A 93 11.56 9.20 32.97
CA GLY A 93 12.13 8.64 31.74
C GLY A 93 11.11 7.90 30.85
N LYS A 94 9.80 8.12 31.04
CA LYS A 94 8.75 7.52 30.22
C LYS A 94 8.40 8.41 29.02
N GLU A 95 8.35 7.84 27.82
CA GLU A 95 8.04 8.56 26.59
C GLU A 95 6.55 8.89 26.46
N TYR A 96 6.14 10.10 26.84
CA TYR A 96 4.72 10.50 26.81
C TYR A 96 4.30 11.16 25.48
N LYS A 97 5.24 11.56 24.61
CA LYS A 97 4.90 12.20 23.33
C LYS A 97 5.93 11.89 22.25
N THR A 98 5.45 11.61 21.04
CA THR A 98 6.25 11.47 19.82
C THR A 98 5.67 12.34 18.71
N ILE A 99 6.55 13.06 18.00
CA ILE A 99 6.24 13.87 16.82
C ILE A 99 7.00 13.31 15.62
N TYR A 100 6.30 13.01 14.54
CA TYR A 100 6.87 12.62 13.25
C TYR A 100 7.10 13.85 12.38
N LEU A 101 8.27 13.96 11.79
CA LEU A 101 8.74 15.20 11.17
C LEU A 101 9.14 15.00 9.71
N ASP A 102 8.90 16.02 8.88
CA ASP A 102 9.37 16.10 7.51
C ASP A 102 10.87 16.50 7.41
N VAL A 103 11.39 16.60 6.19
CA VAL A 103 12.77 17.00 5.91
C VAL A 103 13.12 18.41 6.40
N ASP A 104 12.13 19.28 6.57
CA ASP A 104 12.24 20.66 7.08
C ASP A 104 12.05 20.74 8.60
N ASN A 105 12.00 19.61 9.30
CA ASN A 105 11.82 19.51 10.76
C ASN A 105 10.45 20.03 11.24
N LYS A 106 9.41 19.92 10.41
CA LYS A 106 8.01 20.26 10.74
C LYS A 106 7.17 19.00 10.92
N PRO A 107 6.13 19.01 11.78
CA PRO A 107 5.23 17.86 11.92
C PRO A 107 4.59 17.48 10.58
N ILE A 108 4.52 16.18 10.30
CA ILE A 108 3.92 15.64 9.06
C ILE A 108 2.99 14.47 9.38
N ILE A 109 1.82 14.46 8.73
CA ILE A 109 0.89 13.33 8.78
C ILE A 109 1.55 12.10 8.18
N ASN A 110 1.71 11.06 8.99
CA ASN A 110 2.28 9.79 8.56
C ASN A 110 1.23 8.94 7.80
N ARG A 111 1.63 7.80 7.23
CA ARG A 111 0.73 6.88 6.49
C ARG A 111 -0.44 6.33 7.31
N LEU A 112 -0.38 6.39 8.64
CA LEU A 112 -1.45 6.00 9.54
C LEU A 112 -2.41 7.17 9.86
N GLY A 113 -2.19 8.37 9.34
CA GLY A 113 -3.15 9.48 9.43
C GLY A 113 -2.91 10.50 10.55
N TYR A 114 -1.78 10.44 11.25
CA TYR A 114 -1.46 11.37 12.35
C TYR A 114 0.00 11.84 12.31
N ALA A 115 0.28 13.00 12.90
CA ALA A 115 1.63 13.57 13.01
C ALA A 115 2.21 13.43 14.42
N ILE A 116 1.34 13.33 15.42
CA ILE A 116 1.71 13.33 16.83
C ILE A 116 0.96 12.20 17.54
N VAL A 117 1.65 11.49 18.43
CA VAL A 117 1.05 10.54 19.37
C VAL A 117 1.42 10.95 20.79
N GLU A 118 0.42 11.04 21.66
CA GLU A 118 0.59 11.27 23.10
C GLU A 118 0.17 10.03 23.88
N ARG A 119 0.83 9.78 25.01
CA ARG A 119 0.68 8.56 25.80
C ARG A 119 0.45 8.87 27.26
N SER A 120 -0.52 8.17 27.82
CA SER A 120 -0.74 8.06 29.26
C SER A 120 -0.23 6.72 29.76
N PHE A 121 0.01 6.63 31.06
CA PHE A 121 0.54 5.43 31.70
C PHE A 121 -0.31 5.04 32.90
N ASN A 122 -0.56 3.75 33.04
CA ASN A 122 -1.15 3.20 34.26
C ASN A 122 -0.15 3.20 35.43
N GLU A 123 -0.64 2.81 36.62
CA GLU A 123 0.14 2.73 37.85
C GLU A 123 1.38 1.82 37.74
N ASN A 124 1.31 0.77 36.91
CA ASN A 124 2.42 -0.14 36.62
C ASN A 124 3.43 0.43 35.61
N GLY A 125 3.22 1.67 35.15
CA GLY A 125 4.06 2.37 34.20
C GLY A 125 3.99 1.88 32.76
N LYS A 126 2.96 1.12 32.41
CA LYS A 126 2.67 0.73 31.02
C LYS A 126 1.73 1.73 30.38
N ILE A 127 1.84 1.86 29.06
CA ILE A 127 0.96 2.73 28.29
C ILE A 127 -0.47 2.23 28.44
N ASP A 128 -1.38 3.05 28.95
CA ASP A 128 -2.79 2.69 29.05
C ASP A 128 -3.64 3.34 27.97
N ILE A 129 -3.23 4.51 27.49
CA ILE A 129 -3.89 5.25 26.41
C ILE A 129 -2.86 5.84 25.46
N GLU A 130 -3.12 5.74 24.15
CA GLU A 130 -2.50 6.54 23.09
C GLU A 130 -3.56 7.42 22.42
N LEU A 131 -3.24 8.69 22.16
CA LEU A 131 -4.09 9.64 21.44
C LEU A 131 -3.36 10.22 20.23
N PHE A 132 -4.08 10.43 19.13
CA PHE A 132 -3.51 10.85 17.85
C PHE A 132 -3.92 12.28 17.48
N TYR A 133 -2.94 13.07 17.01
CA TYR A 133 -3.15 14.46 16.62
C TYR A 133 -2.51 14.78 15.26
N ASP A 134 -3.09 15.77 14.59
CA ASP A 134 -2.58 16.35 13.34
C ASP A 134 -1.34 17.24 13.58
N GLU A 135 -0.78 17.80 12.50
CA GLU A 135 0.37 18.69 12.54
C GLU A 135 0.15 20.00 13.31
N ASN A 136 -1.11 20.34 13.59
CA ASN A 136 -1.53 21.54 14.33
C ASN A 136 -1.93 21.23 15.78
N ASN A 137 -1.65 20.02 16.29
CA ASN A 137 -2.07 19.53 17.61
C ASN A 137 -3.60 19.44 17.79
N ARG A 138 -4.36 19.18 16.73
CA ARG A 138 -5.80 18.91 16.83
C ARG A 138 -6.04 17.40 16.79
N PRO A 139 -6.96 16.83 17.60
CA PRO A 139 -7.30 15.41 17.53
C PRO A 139 -7.67 15.01 16.10
N VAL A 140 -7.16 13.86 15.64
CA VAL A 140 -7.39 13.37 14.28
C VAL A 140 -7.65 11.88 14.29
N GLU A 141 -8.54 11.42 13.41
CA GLU A 141 -8.78 10.00 13.21
C GLU A 141 -7.62 9.37 12.42
N SER A 142 -6.97 8.38 13.04
CA SER A 142 -6.03 7.48 12.37
C SER A 142 -6.75 6.59 11.36
N ASN A 143 -6.11 6.33 10.22
CA ASN A 143 -6.58 5.42 9.17
C ASN A 143 -6.83 3.98 9.67
N GLN A 144 -6.28 3.62 10.83
CA GLN A 144 -6.39 2.27 11.40
C GLN A 144 -6.93 2.23 12.84
N TYR A 145 -6.70 3.27 13.62
CA TYR A 145 -6.79 3.21 15.08
C TYR A 145 -7.83 4.16 15.70
N GLY A 146 -8.67 4.80 14.89
CA GLY A 146 -9.59 5.83 15.42
C GLY A 146 -8.81 7.05 15.96
N TYR A 147 -9.36 7.75 16.95
CA TYR A 147 -8.70 8.91 17.57
C TYR A 147 -7.69 8.52 18.66
N GLY A 148 -7.70 7.26 19.08
CA GLY A 148 -6.82 6.74 20.11
C GLY A 148 -7.01 5.26 20.39
N CYS A 149 -6.13 4.71 21.22
CA CYS A 149 -6.16 3.32 21.66
C CYS A 149 -6.12 3.27 23.19
N LYS A 150 -6.95 2.42 23.79
CA LYS A 150 -6.85 2.05 25.21
C LYS A 150 -6.37 0.60 25.34
N TYR A 151 -5.46 0.37 26.28
CA TYR A 151 -4.80 -0.92 26.49
C TYR A 151 -5.12 -1.50 27.87
N GLU A 152 -5.47 -2.78 27.91
CA GLU A 152 -5.61 -3.55 29.14
C GLU A 152 -4.64 -4.73 29.12
N TYR A 153 -4.16 -5.11 30.31
CA TYR A 153 -3.06 -6.05 30.48
C TYR A 153 -3.44 -7.20 31.43
N ASP A 154 -2.88 -8.38 31.20
CA ASP A 154 -2.92 -9.48 32.17
C ASP A 154 -1.86 -9.30 33.27
N ASN A 155 -1.81 -10.26 34.21
CA ASN A 155 -0.83 -10.27 35.30
C ASN A 155 0.63 -10.48 34.84
N ASP A 156 0.82 -11.13 33.68
CA ASP A 156 2.13 -11.24 33.02
C ASP A 156 2.51 -9.92 32.32
N GLY A 157 1.56 -8.98 32.28
CA GLY A 157 1.74 -7.68 31.70
C GLY A 157 1.66 -7.66 30.17
N GLN A 158 1.05 -8.68 29.58
CA GLN A 158 0.77 -8.78 28.15
C GLN A 158 -0.53 -8.05 27.83
N ASN A 159 -0.57 -7.35 26.69
CA ASN A 159 -1.76 -6.59 26.30
C ASN A 159 -2.88 -7.53 25.82
N ILE A 160 -3.84 -7.85 26.66
CA ILE A 160 -4.92 -8.79 26.32
C ILE A 160 -6.09 -8.14 25.60
N LYS A 161 -6.23 -6.81 25.69
CA LYS A 161 -7.33 -6.08 25.05
C LYS A 161 -6.88 -4.71 24.56
N THR A 162 -7.29 -4.37 23.34
CA THR A 162 -7.12 -3.04 22.74
C THR A 162 -8.49 -2.52 22.36
N THR A 163 -8.84 -1.34 22.82
CA THR A 163 -10.10 -0.64 22.48
C THR A 163 -9.76 0.60 21.67
N TYR A 164 -10.32 0.74 20.47
CA TYR A 164 -10.16 1.95 19.65
C TYR A 164 -11.18 2.98 20.05
N LEU A 165 -10.74 4.24 20.11
CA LEU A 165 -11.47 5.33 20.73
C LEU A 165 -11.99 6.30 19.68
N SER A 166 -13.21 6.79 19.92
CA SER A 166 -13.77 7.98 19.29
C SER A 166 -13.10 9.25 19.84
N ILE A 167 -13.42 10.40 19.26
CA ILE A 167 -12.97 11.70 19.77
C ILE A 167 -13.44 11.95 21.22
N ASP A 168 -14.55 11.34 21.63
CA ASP A 168 -15.12 11.46 22.98
C ASP A 168 -14.50 10.46 23.98
N GLY A 169 -13.59 9.58 23.52
CA GLY A 169 -12.95 8.58 24.36
C GLY A 169 -13.74 7.28 24.56
N GLU A 170 -14.85 7.11 23.86
CA GLU A 170 -15.68 5.89 23.88
C GLU A 170 -15.26 4.89 22.79
N PRO A 171 -15.53 3.58 22.94
CA PRO A 171 -15.27 2.58 21.91
C PRO A 171 -15.85 2.99 20.55
N PHE A 172 -15.09 2.81 19.47
CA PHE A 172 -15.43 3.26 18.13
C PHE A 172 -15.08 2.22 17.07
N ILE A 173 -16.03 1.89 16.19
CA ILE A 173 -15.77 1.00 15.05
C ILE A 173 -14.87 1.72 14.04
N THR A 174 -13.63 1.26 13.91
CA THR A 174 -12.68 1.81 12.94
C THR A 174 -13.03 1.39 11.50
N GLY A 175 -12.33 1.95 10.51
CA GLY A 175 -12.43 1.52 9.11
C GLY A 175 -12.14 0.02 8.87
N GLN A 176 -11.56 -0.68 9.86
CA GLN A 176 -11.33 -2.13 9.84
C GLN A 176 -12.59 -2.95 10.19
N GLY A 177 -13.65 -2.31 10.72
CA GLY A 177 -14.95 -2.93 10.98
C GLY A 177 -15.14 -3.48 12.40
N PHE A 178 -14.28 -3.10 13.34
CA PHE A 178 -14.41 -3.46 14.76
C PHE A 178 -13.90 -2.34 15.67
N ALA A 179 -14.31 -2.36 16.94
CA ALA A 179 -13.93 -1.38 17.96
C ALA A 179 -12.95 -1.94 19.00
N ILE A 180 -12.97 -3.26 19.22
CA ILE A 180 -12.17 -3.91 20.27
C ILE A 180 -11.49 -5.16 19.70
N ILE A 181 -10.24 -5.39 20.09
CA ILE A 181 -9.50 -6.63 19.84
C ILE A 181 -9.16 -7.30 21.17
N HIS A 182 -9.46 -8.60 21.30
CA HIS A 182 -8.89 -9.45 22.35
C HIS A 182 -7.72 -10.27 21.80
N LYS A 183 -6.65 -10.39 22.58
CA LYS A 183 -5.41 -11.06 22.21
C LYS A 183 -5.10 -12.20 23.16
N SER A 184 -4.64 -13.32 22.60
CA SER A 184 -3.98 -14.38 23.35
C SER A 184 -2.54 -14.54 22.88
N TYR A 185 -1.70 -15.15 23.69
CA TYR A 185 -0.26 -15.22 23.46
C TYR A 185 0.27 -16.64 23.56
N TYR A 186 1.34 -16.91 22.82
CA TYR A 186 2.14 -18.11 23.04
C TYR A 186 2.79 -18.03 24.42
N LYS A 187 2.60 -19.07 25.24
CA LYS A 187 3.19 -19.13 26.59
C LYS A 187 4.62 -19.67 26.58
N GLU A 188 4.97 -20.51 25.61
CA GLU A 188 6.27 -21.20 25.55
C GLU A 188 6.83 -21.26 24.12
N GLY A 189 8.10 -21.67 24.00
CA GLY A 189 8.80 -21.85 22.73
C GLY A 189 9.37 -20.56 22.15
N ILE A 190 9.88 -20.63 20.92
CA ILE A 190 10.52 -19.49 20.23
C ILE A 190 9.57 -18.30 20.02
N ASN A 191 8.26 -18.55 20.10
CA ASN A 191 7.19 -17.56 19.94
C ASN A 191 6.64 -17.04 21.26
N ALA A 192 7.18 -17.46 22.42
CA ALA A 192 6.69 -17.00 23.72
C ALA A 192 6.55 -15.46 23.78
N GLY A 193 5.40 -14.99 24.24
CA GLY A 193 5.06 -13.57 24.29
C GLY A 193 4.62 -12.94 22.96
N ARG A 194 4.61 -13.68 21.85
CA ARG A 194 4.00 -13.23 20.58
C ARG A 194 2.51 -13.55 20.56
N VAL A 195 1.74 -12.69 19.87
CA VAL A 195 0.29 -12.84 19.73
C VAL A 195 -0.02 -14.13 18.99
N LYS A 196 -0.81 -15.01 19.61
CA LYS A 196 -1.28 -16.27 19.06
C LYS A 196 -2.60 -16.08 18.33
N ASN A 197 -3.62 -15.53 19.02
CA ASN A 197 -4.93 -15.26 18.44
C ASN A 197 -5.34 -13.81 18.66
N GLU A 198 -6.13 -13.29 17.72
CA GLU A 198 -6.87 -12.03 17.81
C GLU A 198 -8.35 -12.30 17.56
N TYR A 199 -9.25 -11.69 18.33
CA TYR A 199 -10.70 -11.74 18.12
C TYR A 199 -11.29 -10.33 18.11
N TYR A 200 -12.30 -10.12 17.27
CA TYR A 200 -12.83 -8.80 16.96
C TYR A 200 -14.23 -8.60 17.53
N TYR A 201 -14.46 -7.42 18.11
CA TYR A 201 -15.72 -7.09 18.77
C TYR A 201 -16.19 -5.68 18.40
N ASN A 202 -17.50 -5.47 18.51
CA ASN A 202 -18.14 -4.17 18.37
C ASN A 202 -17.95 -3.29 19.63
N GLU A 203 -18.57 -2.11 19.63
CA GLU A 203 -18.45 -1.11 20.70
C GLU A 203 -19.05 -1.59 22.04
N LYS A 204 -19.92 -2.59 21.99
CA LYS A 204 -20.55 -3.25 23.15
C LYS A 204 -19.82 -4.52 23.57
N GLU A 205 -18.65 -4.80 22.99
CA GLU A 205 -17.86 -6.00 23.25
C GLU A 205 -18.57 -7.31 22.84
N GLU A 206 -19.42 -7.24 21.82
CA GLU A 206 -20.05 -8.42 21.20
C GLU A 206 -19.22 -8.86 19.98
N PRO A 207 -18.96 -10.18 19.79
CA PRO A 207 -18.17 -10.67 18.66
C PRO A 207 -18.75 -10.23 17.31
N ILE A 208 -17.91 -9.73 16.42
CA ILE A 208 -18.33 -9.26 15.09
C ILE A 208 -17.65 -10.04 13.97
N LYS A 209 -18.41 -10.34 12.92
CA LYS A 209 -17.92 -10.97 11.70
C LYS A 209 -17.36 -9.91 10.76
N LEU A 210 -16.09 -10.01 10.38
CA LEU A 210 -15.44 -9.07 9.46
C LEU A 210 -15.70 -9.44 7.99
N LYS A 211 -15.16 -8.61 7.09
CA LYS A 211 -15.42 -8.65 5.64
C LYS A 211 -15.07 -9.98 4.99
N LYS A 212 -14.02 -10.68 5.44
CA LYS A 212 -13.65 -11.99 4.90
C LYS A 212 -14.43 -13.13 5.53
N GLY A 213 -15.29 -12.84 6.51
CA GLY A 213 -16.19 -13.77 7.17
C GLY A 213 -15.65 -14.36 8.47
N GLU A 214 -14.54 -13.85 8.97
CA GLU A 214 -13.87 -14.26 10.20
C GLU A 214 -14.35 -13.48 11.42
N TYR A 215 -14.23 -14.10 12.59
CA TYR A 215 -14.37 -13.46 13.91
C TYR A 215 -13.02 -13.25 14.59
N GLY A 216 -11.97 -13.89 14.08
CA GLY A 216 -10.62 -13.78 14.62
C GLY A 216 -9.56 -14.29 13.66
N LEU A 217 -8.30 -14.13 14.05
CA LEU A 217 -7.12 -14.61 13.34
C LEU A 217 -6.21 -15.38 14.28
N HIS A 218 -5.65 -16.48 13.81
CA HIS A 218 -4.50 -17.15 14.40
C HIS A 218 -3.24 -16.78 13.62
N LYS A 219 -2.14 -16.51 14.33
CA LYS A 219 -0.87 -16.03 13.77
C LYS A 219 0.27 -16.97 14.11
N ASP A 220 1.01 -17.39 13.09
CA ASP A 220 2.33 -18.00 13.25
C ASP A 220 3.43 -17.11 12.69
N TYR A 221 4.66 -17.39 13.12
CA TYR A 221 5.81 -16.54 12.88
C TYR A 221 6.95 -17.31 12.21
N ASP A 222 7.62 -16.64 11.29
CA ASP A 222 8.89 -17.12 10.75
C ASP A 222 10.03 -16.97 11.78
N LYS A 223 11.22 -17.46 11.41
CA LYS A 223 12.43 -17.38 12.23
C LYS A 223 12.87 -15.94 12.57
N GLU A 224 12.42 -14.95 11.80
CA GLU A 224 12.72 -13.53 12.01
C GLU A 224 11.66 -12.86 12.91
N GLY A 225 10.66 -13.62 13.36
CA GLY A 225 9.57 -13.15 14.22
C GLY A 225 8.47 -12.40 13.46
N ARG A 226 8.41 -12.50 12.13
CA ARG A 226 7.36 -11.88 11.30
C ARG A 226 6.22 -12.86 11.11
N THR A 227 4.98 -12.38 11.13
CA THR A 227 3.82 -13.25 10.92
C THR A 227 3.84 -13.83 9.50
N ASN A 228 4.07 -15.12 9.36
CA ASN A 228 4.14 -15.81 8.07
C ASN A 228 2.92 -16.69 7.80
N THR A 229 2.06 -16.90 8.79
CA THR A 229 0.80 -17.61 8.61
C THR A 229 -0.33 -16.82 9.25
N TYR A 230 -1.43 -16.69 8.52
CA TYR A 230 -2.69 -16.16 9.02
C TYR A 230 -3.78 -17.21 8.78
N THR A 231 -4.35 -17.75 9.85
CA THR A 231 -5.48 -18.68 9.77
C THR A 231 -6.74 -17.97 10.27
N TYR A 232 -7.77 -17.95 9.44
CA TYR A 232 -9.02 -17.26 9.74
C TYR A 232 -9.89 -18.11 10.66
N LEU A 233 -10.41 -17.51 11.73
CA LEU A 233 -11.14 -18.21 12.79
C LEU A 233 -12.63 -17.86 12.78
N GLY A 234 -13.45 -18.89 13.03
CA GLY A 234 -14.88 -18.76 13.31
C GLY A 234 -15.14 -18.25 14.72
N ILE A 235 -16.43 -18.03 15.03
CA ILE A 235 -16.87 -17.59 16.36
C ILE A 235 -16.57 -18.62 17.47
N ASP A 236 -16.45 -19.90 17.09
CA ASP A 236 -16.06 -21.01 17.96
C ASP A 236 -14.54 -21.11 18.18
N GLY A 237 -13.77 -20.26 17.50
CA GLY A 237 -12.31 -20.24 17.54
C GLY A 237 -11.64 -21.30 16.67
N ASN A 238 -12.39 -22.07 15.88
CA ASN A 238 -11.83 -23.04 14.95
C ASN A 238 -11.53 -22.40 13.57
N PRO A 239 -10.58 -22.96 12.79
CA PRO A 239 -10.33 -22.51 11.43
C PRO A 239 -11.60 -22.53 10.57
N THR A 240 -11.86 -21.45 9.83
CA THR A 240 -13.04 -21.30 8.98
C THR A 240 -12.68 -20.75 7.60
N ASN A 241 -13.45 -21.15 6.59
CA ASN A 241 -13.27 -20.62 5.25
C ASN A 241 -13.71 -19.16 5.19
N THR A 242 -12.88 -18.34 4.57
CA THR A 242 -13.25 -16.99 4.16
C THR A 242 -14.34 -17.03 3.09
N LEU A 243 -14.98 -15.87 2.83
CA LEU A 243 -15.92 -15.71 1.71
C LEU A 243 -15.29 -15.96 0.33
N GLU A 244 -13.95 -15.88 0.24
CA GLU A 244 -13.18 -16.20 -0.97
C GLU A 244 -12.81 -17.70 -1.07
N GLY A 245 -13.12 -18.49 -0.04
CA GLY A 245 -13.00 -19.95 -0.01
C GLY A 245 -11.83 -20.49 0.81
N TYR A 246 -10.73 -19.75 0.96
CA TYR A 246 -9.53 -20.22 1.67
C TYR A 246 -9.66 -20.03 3.19
N THR A 247 -8.94 -20.83 3.97
CA THR A 247 -8.87 -20.75 5.44
C THR A 247 -7.54 -20.16 5.94
N THR A 248 -6.45 -20.36 5.20
CA THR A 248 -5.11 -19.96 5.65
C THR A 248 -4.36 -19.23 4.55
N ILE A 249 -3.61 -18.20 4.93
CA ILE A 249 -2.62 -17.54 4.07
C ILE A 249 -1.23 -17.85 4.61
N ILE A 250 -0.34 -18.33 3.74
CA ILE A 250 1.10 -18.38 4.02
C ILE A 250 1.79 -17.24 3.27
N ARG A 251 2.45 -16.38 4.04
CA ARG A 251 3.09 -15.15 3.59
C ARG A 251 4.61 -15.27 3.56
N THR A 252 5.22 -14.75 2.51
CA THR A 252 6.66 -14.49 2.43
C THR A 252 6.95 -13.01 2.31
N TYR A 253 8.18 -12.61 2.62
CA TYR A 253 8.60 -11.22 2.69
C TYR A 253 9.85 -10.95 1.84
N TYR A 254 9.99 -9.71 1.38
CA TYR A 254 11.23 -9.20 0.85
C TYR A 254 12.21 -8.86 1.98
N ASN A 255 13.45 -8.49 1.62
CA ASN A 255 14.49 -8.15 2.59
C ASN A 255 14.19 -6.87 3.38
N ASP A 256 13.32 -6.01 2.85
CA ASP A 256 12.82 -4.77 3.46
C ASP A 256 11.56 -4.96 4.33
N ASP A 257 11.18 -6.22 4.63
CA ASP A 257 9.96 -6.58 5.36
C ASP A 257 8.63 -6.22 4.68
N SER A 258 8.68 -5.75 3.42
CA SER A 258 7.47 -5.66 2.61
C SER A 258 6.97 -7.07 2.24
N VAL A 259 5.65 -7.20 2.11
CA VAL A 259 5.02 -8.46 1.71
C VAL A 259 5.49 -8.83 0.32
N LYS A 260 6.08 -10.01 0.17
CA LYS A 260 6.50 -10.55 -1.12
C LYS A 260 5.40 -11.38 -1.75
N SER A 261 4.88 -12.37 -1.04
CA SER A 261 3.82 -13.22 -1.61
C SER A 261 2.89 -13.76 -0.55
N ASP A 262 1.64 -13.98 -0.94
CA ASP A 262 0.63 -14.70 -0.17
C ASP A 262 0.19 -15.93 -0.97
N MET A 263 0.16 -17.10 -0.34
CA MET A 263 -0.35 -18.35 -0.90
C MET A 263 -1.57 -18.81 -0.09
N TYR A 264 -2.61 -19.31 -0.77
CA TYR A 264 -3.91 -19.64 -0.18
C TYR A 264 -4.05 -21.13 0.05
N TYR A 265 -4.59 -21.49 1.21
CA TYR A 265 -4.79 -22.89 1.62
C TYR A 265 -6.19 -23.08 2.20
N ASP A 266 -6.74 -24.26 2.00
CA ASP A 266 -8.00 -24.67 2.60
C ASP A 266 -7.85 -25.06 4.08
N LYS A 267 -8.97 -25.45 4.70
CA LYS A 267 -9.03 -25.87 6.11
C LYS A 267 -8.19 -27.11 6.43
N ASP A 268 -7.89 -27.93 5.42
CA ASP A 268 -7.14 -29.18 5.54
C ASP A 268 -5.64 -28.93 5.25
N GLY A 269 -5.25 -27.68 4.97
CA GLY A 269 -3.88 -27.27 4.70
C GLY A 269 -3.43 -27.55 3.26
N LEU A 270 -4.34 -27.83 2.33
CA LEU A 270 -4.04 -28.04 0.92
C LEU A 270 -4.08 -26.70 0.16
N PRO A 271 -3.18 -26.48 -0.81
CA PRO A 271 -3.24 -25.28 -1.64
C PRO A 271 -4.59 -25.14 -2.34
N MET A 272 -5.19 -23.94 -2.28
CA MET A 272 -6.50 -23.66 -2.85
C MET A 272 -6.40 -22.60 -3.95
N ALA A 273 -6.94 -22.91 -5.13
CA ALA A 273 -7.15 -21.92 -6.18
C ALA A 273 -8.37 -21.06 -5.87
N LEU A 274 -8.24 -19.75 -6.03
CA LEU A 274 -9.38 -18.82 -6.01
C LEU A 274 -10.08 -18.79 -7.37
N SER A 275 -11.16 -18.01 -7.49
CA SER A 275 -12.01 -17.94 -8.69
C SER A 275 -11.28 -17.60 -10.00
N GLY A 276 -10.15 -16.91 -9.94
CA GLY A 276 -9.31 -16.61 -11.10
C GLY A 276 -8.29 -17.71 -11.45
N GLY A 277 -8.28 -18.83 -10.73
CA GLY A 277 -7.33 -19.94 -10.90
C GLY A 277 -5.98 -19.73 -10.21
N GLN A 278 -5.80 -18.62 -9.48
CA GLN A 278 -4.59 -18.33 -8.73
C GLN A 278 -4.57 -19.04 -7.37
N TYR A 279 -3.43 -19.64 -7.03
CA TYR A 279 -3.15 -20.21 -5.70
C TYR A 279 -2.45 -19.22 -4.78
N GLY A 280 -2.02 -18.08 -5.32
CA GLY A 280 -1.37 -17.04 -4.57
C GLY A 280 -1.16 -15.76 -5.37
N VAL A 281 -0.56 -14.79 -4.71
CA VAL A 281 -0.25 -13.47 -5.25
C VAL A 281 1.18 -13.10 -4.85
N LEU A 282 2.00 -12.73 -5.83
CA LEU A 282 3.31 -12.10 -5.67
C LEU A 282 3.15 -10.57 -5.81
N LYS A 283 3.60 -9.81 -4.83
CA LYS A 283 3.69 -8.36 -4.89
C LYS A 283 4.99 -7.98 -5.58
N LYS A 284 4.94 -7.31 -6.74
CA LYS A 284 6.12 -6.91 -7.52
C LYS A 284 5.87 -5.54 -8.15
N ASN A 285 6.71 -4.56 -7.84
CA ASN A 285 6.59 -3.18 -8.33
C ASN A 285 5.16 -2.61 -8.14
N GLY A 286 4.64 -2.68 -6.91
CA GLY A 286 3.30 -2.20 -6.54
C GLY A 286 2.15 -3.07 -7.05
N GLN A 287 2.42 -4.24 -7.64
CA GLN A 287 1.39 -5.04 -8.32
C GLN A 287 1.25 -6.44 -7.80
N SER A 288 0.04 -6.98 -7.93
CA SER A 288 -0.31 -8.34 -7.57
C SER A 288 -0.21 -9.24 -8.81
N ILE A 289 0.82 -10.07 -8.90
CA ILE A 289 1.03 -11.10 -9.94
C ILE A 289 0.48 -12.43 -9.43
N TRP A 290 -0.35 -13.11 -10.22
CA TRP A 290 -0.95 -14.37 -9.81
C TRP A 290 0.04 -15.53 -9.91
N LEU A 291 0.00 -16.41 -8.91
CA LEU A 291 0.89 -17.55 -8.75
C LEU A 291 0.13 -18.87 -8.94
N ASP A 292 0.82 -19.84 -9.54
CA ASP A 292 0.38 -21.24 -9.62
C ASP A 292 0.58 -21.95 -8.27
N ILE A 293 0.18 -23.22 -8.21
CA ILE A 293 0.28 -24.05 -7.00
C ILE A 293 1.71 -24.17 -6.44
N ASN A 294 2.72 -24.00 -7.29
CA ASN A 294 4.13 -24.10 -6.92
C ASN A 294 4.75 -22.72 -6.58
N GLY A 295 3.95 -21.65 -6.62
CA GLY A 295 4.42 -20.29 -6.38
C GLY A 295 5.10 -19.63 -7.59
N ASN A 296 4.95 -20.17 -8.81
CA ASN A 296 5.49 -19.55 -10.02
C ASN A 296 4.47 -18.61 -10.69
N GLU A 297 4.95 -17.60 -11.42
CA GLU A 297 4.08 -16.67 -12.14
C GLU A 297 3.23 -17.41 -13.19
N ILE A 298 1.89 -17.33 -13.09
CA ILE A 298 0.99 -17.91 -14.09
C ILE A 298 1.15 -17.16 -15.42
N ARG A 299 1.26 -17.87 -16.55
CA ARG A 299 1.26 -17.26 -17.89
C ARG A 299 -0.15 -16.87 -18.35
N SER A 300 -0.83 -16.04 -17.56
CA SER A 300 -2.15 -15.50 -17.89
C SER A 300 -2.01 -14.19 -18.66
N PHE A 301 -2.96 -13.91 -19.57
CA PHE A 301 -3.06 -12.60 -20.23
C PHE A 301 -3.04 -11.44 -19.23
N ARG A 302 -3.70 -11.66 -18.09
CA ARG A 302 -3.71 -10.74 -16.94
C ARG A 302 -2.30 -10.46 -16.41
N ASN A 303 -1.53 -11.49 -16.04
CA ASN A 303 -0.16 -11.31 -15.57
C ASN A 303 0.73 -10.61 -16.60
N LEU A 304 0.57 -10.93 -17.89
CA LEU A 304 1.33 -10.24 -18.96
C LEU A 304 0.96 -8.76 -19.05
N LEU A 305 -0.34 -8.46 -18.98
CA LEU A 305 -0.86 -7.10 -19.05
C LEU A 305 -0.43 -6.24 -17.87
N PHE A 306 -0.32 -6.81 -16.67
CA PHE A 306 0.10 -6.08 -15.49
C PHE A 306 1.63 -6.12 -15.29
N GLY A 307 2.24 -7.30 -15.32
CA GLY A 307 3.66 -7.47 -15.04
C GLY A 307 4.60 -6.81 -16.05
N SER A 308 4.12 -6.42 -17.24
CA SER A 308 4.95 -5.79 -18.28
C SER A 308 4.29 -4.59 -18.95
N VAL A 309 4.84 -3.40 -18.73
CA VAL A 309 4.39 -2.16 -19.41
C VAL A 309 4.55 -2.25 -20.92
N TRP A 310 5.57 -2.96 -21.41
CA TRP A 310 5.79 -3.16 -22.84
C TRP A 310 4.68 -3.99 -23.47
N PHE A 311 4.20 -5.01 -22.77
CA PHE A 311 3.05 -5.78 -23.25
C PHE A 311 1.78 -4.92 -23.24
N SER A 312 1.54 -4.13 -22.19
CA SER A 312 0.41 -3.19 -22.15
C SER A 312 0.47 -2.18 -23.31
N LEU A 313 1.66 -1.62 -23.59
CA LEU A 313 1.88 -0.70 -24.71
C LEU A 313 1.61 -1.37 -26.06
N ALA A 314 2.08 -2.61 -26.26
CA ALA A 314 1.82 -3.37 -27.48
C ALA A 314 0.32 -3.60 -27.71
N VAL A 315 -0.41 -4.01 -26.66
CA VAL A 315 -1.88 -4.15 -26.72
C VAL A 315 -2.54 -2.81 -27.05
N CYS A 316 -2.08 -1.70 -26.46
CA CYS A 316 -2.59 -0.36 -26.77
C CYS A 316 -2.42 -0.01 -28.25
N ILE A 317 -1.22 -0.22 -28.80
CA ILE A 317 -0.91 0.03 -30.21
C ILE A 317 -1.83 -0.79 -31.11
N VAL A 318 -2.02 -2.08 -30.81
CA VAL A 318 -2.91 -2.96 -31.58
C VAL A 318 -4.34 -2.42 -31.59
N ILE A 319 -4.91 -2.05 -30.43
CA ILE A 319 -6.29 -1.55 -30.35
C ILE A 319 -6.43 -0.20 -31.07
N VAL A 320 -5.48 0.71 -30.92
CA VAL A 320 -5.48 2.01 -31.62
C VAL A 320 -5.47 1.78 -33.14
N CYS A 321 -4.59 0.92 -33.63
CA CYS A 321 -4.53 0.54 -35.04
C CYS A 321 -5.86 -0.07 -35.49
N VAL A 322 -6.32 -1.16 -34.87
CA VAL A 322 -7.58 -1.84 -35.23
C VAL A 322 -8.75 -0.86 -35.24
N SER A 323 -8.92 -0.05 -34.20
CA SER A 323 -10.01 0.93 -34.10
C SER A 323 -9.98 1.95 -35.24
N SER A 324 -8.80 2.28 -35.75
CA SER A 324 -8.64 3.25 -36.85
C SER A 324 -9.02 2.69 -38.22
N PHE A 325 -9.01 1.36 -38.38
CA PHE A 325 -9.25 0.68 -39.66
C PHE A 325 -10.63 0.01 -39.77
N ILE A 326 -11.25 -0.34 -38.66
CA ILE A 326 -12.56 -1.00 -38.67
C ILE A 326 -13.70 0.00 -38.93
N ARG A 327 -14.81 -0.51 -39.48
CA ARG A 327 -16.00 0.31 -39.75
C ARG A 327 -16.60 0.88 -38.45
N LYS A 328 -17.22 2.06 -38.53
CA LYS A 328 -17.86 2.77 -37.41
C LYS A 328 -18.78 1.89 -36.55
N LYS A 329 -19.54 0.97 -37.17
CA LYS A 329 -20.43 0.04 -36.43
C LYS A 329 -19.66 -0.89 -35.48
N TYR A 330 -18.48 -1.37 -35.88
CA TYR A 330 -17.65 -2.24 -35.03
C TYR A 330 -16.91 -1.43 -33.96
N ASN A 331 -16.54 -0.17 -34.25
CA ASN A 331 -16.01 0.74 -33.24
C ASN A 331 -17.03 1.02 -32.11
N LYS A 332 -18.33 1.10 -32.40
CA LYS A 332 -19.35 1.20 -31.35
C LYS A 332 -19.37 -0.02 -30.43
N ILE A 333 -19.21 -1.23 -30.98
CA ILE A 333 -19.14 -2.46 -30.19
C ILE A 333 -17.87 -2.46 -29.34
N LEU A 334 -16.71 -2.17 -29.96
CA LEU A 334 -15.43 -2.09 -29.28
C LEU A 334 -15.44 -1.04 -28.14
N MET A 335 -16.11 0.09 -28.33
CA MET A 335 -16.28 1.13 -27.31
C MET A 335 -16.97 0.60 -26.06
N VAL A 336 -18.07 -0.16 -26.22
CA VAL A 336 -18.81 -0.75 -25.09
C VAL A 336 -17.95 -1.81 -24.40
N LEU A 337 -17.36 -2.73 -25.17
CA LEU A 337 -16.51 -3.78 -24.62
C LEU A 337 -15.31 -3.22 -23.86
N TYR A 338 -14.67 -2.18 -24.41
CA TYR A 338 -13.52 -1.54 -23.77
C TYR A 338 -13.92 -0.73 -22.53
N GLY A 339 -15.09 -0.07 -22.55
CA GLY A 339 -15.64 0.60 -21.37
C GLY A 339 -15.90 -0.38 -20.22
N VAL A 340 -16.51 -1.54 -20.52
CA VAL A 340 -16.70 -2.62 -19.55
C VAL A 340 -15.35 -3.14 -19.04
N PHE A 341 -14.38 -3.32 -19.94
CA PHE A 341 -13.02 -3.72 -19.57
C PHE A 341 -12.36 -2.72 -18.62
N ILE A 342 -12.45 -1.41 -18.86
CA ILE A 342 -11.92 -0.39 -17.93
C ILE A 342 -12.57 -0.52 -16.56
N LEU A 343 -13.91 -0.59 -16.49
CA LEU A 343 -14.63 -0.70 -15.22
C LEU A 343 -14.25 -1.98 -14.47
N TYR A 344 -14.17 -3.11 -15.17
CA TYR A 344 -13.70 -4.38 -14.61
C TYR A 344 -12.30 -4.24 -14.01
N MET A 345 -11.36 -3.67 -14.77
CA MET A 345 -9.96 -3.55 -14.38
C MET A 345 -9.74 -2.57 -13.22
N THR A 346 -10.53 -1.49 -13.17
CA THR A 346 -10.35 -0.42 -12.18
C THR A 346 -11.13 -0.63 -10.88
N ILE A 347 -12.25 -1.35 -10.91
CA ILE A 347 -13.13 -1.53 -9.74
C ILE A 347 -13.06 -2.94 -9.15
N ILE A 348 -13.09 -3.96 -10.00
CA ILE A 348 -13.19 -5.36 -9.55
C ILE A 348 -11.80 -5.91 -9.26
N TYR A 349 -10.81 -5.50 -10.06
CA TYR A 349 -9.54 -6.20 -10.16
C TYR A 349 -8.40 -5.60 -9.29
N ARG A 350 -8.55 -4.38 -8.76
CA ARG A 350 -7.53 -3.72 -7.91
C ARG A 350 -7.48 -4.39 -6.53
N SER A 351 -6.27 -4.63 -6.00
CA SER A 351 -6.09 -5.24 -4.66
C SER A 351 -6.53 -4.28 -3.58
N GLU A 352 -7.12 -4.81 -2.50
CA GLU A 352 -7.50 -4.04 -1.32
C GLU A 352 -6.27 -3.31 -0.74
N ASN A 353 -6.30 -1.98 -0.83
CA ASN A 353 -5.40 -1.09 -0.11
C ASN A 353 -6.23 -0.29 0.89
N THR A 354 -5.61 0.21 1.95
CA THR A 354 -6.24 1.15 2.87
C THR A 354 -6.73 2.37 2.09
N GLY A 355 -8.03 2.65 2.18
CA GLY A 355 -8.66 3.79 1.52
C GLY A 355 -8.07 5.13 1.98
N GLY A 356 -8.25 6.16 1.17
CA GLY A 356 -7.85 7.53 1.51
C GLY A 356 -8.14 8.50 0.37
N ILE A 357 -7.88 9.79 0.59
CA ILE A 357 -8.04 10.84 -0.43
C ILE A 357 -6.75 11.65 -0.51
N ASN A 358 -6.20 11.82 -1.71
CA ASN A 358 -5.12 12.77 -1.98
C ASN A 358 -5.51 13.70 -3.14
N LEU A 359 -5.82 14.95 -2.81
CA LEU A 359 -6.22 15.99 -3.76
C LEU A 359 -5.08 16.96 -4.12
N VAL A 360 -3.84 16.69 -3.68
CA VAL A 360 -2.69 17.54 -4.04
C VAL A 360 -2.30 17.26 -5.48
N PRO A 361 -2.48 18.21 -6.42
CA PRO A 361 -2.18 17.96 -7.82
C PRO A 361 -0.68 17.84 -8.07
N PHE A 362 -0.33 16.90 -8.95
CA PHE A 362 1.02 16.56 -9.40
C PHE A 362 1.96 16.05 -8.32
N TRP A 363 1.44 15.61 -7.16
CA TRP A 363 2.28 15.09 -6.09
C TRP A 363 3.01 13.81 -6.53
N SER A 364 2.33 12.93 -7.27
CA SER A 364 2.88 11.66 -7.72
C SER A 364 3.89 11.86 -8.84
N TYR A 365 3.61 12.81 -9.73
CA TYR A 365 4.50 13.23 -10.81
C TYR A 365 5.83 13.79 -10.30
N ARG A 366 5.86 14.46 -9.13
CA ARG A 366 7.11 14.92 -8.51
C ARG A 366 8.03 13.76 -8.09
N GLN A 367 7.49 12.56 -7.96
CA GLN A 367 8.23 11.36 -7.54
C GLN A 367 8.49 10.39 -8.70
N ILE A 368 8.19 10.76 -9.95
CA ILE A 368 8.28 9.86 -11.12
C ILE A 368 9.69 9.32 -11.44
N PHE A 369 10.74 9.90 -10.85
CA PHE A 369 12.13 9.42 -10.97
C PHE A 369 12.69 8.89 -9.66
N ASN A 370 11.89 8.89 -8.58
CA ASN A 370 12.30 8.48 -7.25
C ASN A 370 11.51 7.26 -6.76
N ASP A 371 10.27 7.07 -7.23
CA ASP A 371 9.39 5.97 -6.85
C ASP A 371 8.96 5.19 -8.10
N LYS A 372 9.52 3.99 -8.28
CA LYS A 372 9.21 3.12 -9.42
C LYS A 372 7.78 2.57 -9.39
N GLU A 373 7.22 2.35 -8.20
CA GLU A 373 5.86 1.81 -8.07
C GLU A 373 4.84 2.87 -8.48
N LEU A 374 5.01 4.09 -7.98
CA LEU A 374 4.16 5.22 -8.35
C LEU A 374 4.29 5.58 -9.83
N THR A 375 5.51 5.50 -10.38
CA THR A 375 5.74 5.69 -11.81
C THR A 375 4.99 4.64 -12.64
N MET A 376 4.96 3.39 -12.17
CA MET A 376 4.23 2.30 -12.83
C MET A 376 2.72 2.53 -12.84
N GLU A 377 2.18 3.06 -11.75
CA GLU A 377 0.78 3.42 -11.61
C GLU A 377 0.38 4.51 -12.61
N ILE A 378 1.13 5.63 -12.63
CA ILE A 378 0.92 6.74 -13.58
C ILE A 378 0.94 6.23 -15.03
N LEU A 379 1.97 5.46 -15.42
CA LEU A 379 2.11 4.95 -16.79
C LEU A 379 0.93 4.08 -17.21
N LYS A 380 0.40 3.26 -16.31
CA LYS A 380 -0.71 2.36 -16.61
C LYS A 380 -2.04 3.08 -16.73
N ASN A 381 -2.27 4.07 -15.89
CA ASN A 381 -3.45 4.95 -15.98
C ASN A 381 -3.47 5.67 -17.34
N ILE A 382 -2.32 6.22 -17.76
CA ILE A 382 -2.16 6.79 -19.10
C ILE A 382 -2.42 5.74 -20.20
N LEU A 383 -1.78 4.58 -20.14
CA LEU A 383 -1.91 3.54 -21.17
C LEU A 383 -3.34 2.99 -21.28
N LEU A 384 -4.06 2.85 -20.16
CA LEU A 384 -5.43 2.33 -20.15
C LEU A 384 -6.40 3.23 -20.92
N PHE A 385 -6.19 4.55 -20.90
CA PHE A 385 -7.11 5.50 -21.55
C PHE A 385 -6.75 5.87 -23.00
N ILE A 386 -5.53 5.56 -23.46
CA ILE A 386 -5.13 5.79 -24.87
C ILE A 386 -6.06 5.07 -25.85
N PRO A 387 -6.28 3.74 -25.74
CA PRO A 387 -7.15 3.04 -26.68
C PRO A 387 -8.60 3.49 -26.57
N PHE A 388 -9.08 3.79 -25.37
CA PHE A 388 -10.45 4.26 -25.15
C PHE A 388 -10.76 5.54 -25.92
N ALA A 389 -9.90 6.56 -25.80
CA ALA A 389 -10.10 7.81 -26.52
C ALA A 389 -9.93 7.66 -28.04
N SER A 390 -9.03 6.79 -28.50
CA SER A 390 -8.92 6.44 -29.92
C SER A 390 -10.23 5.86 -30.46
N VAL A 391 -10.82 4.89 -29.75
CA VAL A 391 -12.10 4.27 -30.12
C VAL A 391 -13.23 5.29 -30.12
N LEU A 392 -13.34 6.13 -29.07
CA LEU A 392 -14.33 7.20 -29.00
C LEU A 392 -14.22 8.17 -30.17
N TYR A 393 -13.01 8.63 -30.50
CA TYR A 393 -12.80 9.52 -31.63
C TYR A 393 -13.19 8.86 -32.97
N ASN A 394 -12.89 7.58 -33.16
CA ASN A 394 -13.29 6.86 -34.37
C ASN A 394 -14.82 6.67 -34.49
N VAL A 395 -15.57 6.76 -33.38
CA VAL A 395 -17.04 6.80 -33.37
C VAL A 395 -17.58 8.22 -33.61
N PHE A 396 -17.14 9.21 -32.83
CA PHE A 396 -17.77 10.53 -32.76
C PHE A 396 -17.06 11.62 -33.59
N GLN A 397 -15.76 11.48 -33.82
CA GLN A 397 -14.95 12.35 -34.68
C GLN A 397 -14.90 13.82 -34.24
N THR A 398 -14.92 14.06 -32.93
CA THR A 398 -14.83 15.39 -32.32
C THR A 398 -13.90 15.37 -31.11
N GLU A 399 -13.22 16.47 -30.83
CA GLU A 399 -12.46 16.69 -29.59
C GLU A 399 -13.32 16.67 -28.33
N LYS A 400 -14.65 16.87 -28.45
CA LYS A 400 -15.58 16.78 -27.32
C LYS A 400 -15.59 15.41 -26.63
N ILE A 401 -15.01 14.37 -27.24
CA ILE A 401 -14.81 13.05 -26.62
C ILE A 401 -13.89 13.08 -25.39
N LEU A 402 -13.12 14.15 -25.18
CA LEU A 402 -12.30 14.32 -23.98
C LEU A 402 -13.16 14.57 -22.72
N ILE A 403 -14.37 15.12 -22.87
CA ILE A 403 -15.31 15.33 -21.76
C ILE A 403 -15.73 13.99 -21.14
N PRO A 404 -16.29 13.00 -21.88
CA PRO A 404 -16.62 11.71 -21.31
C PRO A 404 -15.40 10.92 -20.83
N VAL A 405 -14.19 11.15 -21.37
CA VAL A 405 -12.95 10.57 -20.82
C VAL A 405 -12.69 11.09 -19.40
N PHE A 406 -12.71 12.40 -19.22
CA PHE A 406 -12.53 13.03 -17.91
C PHE A 406 -13.61 12.59 -16.92
N ILE A 407 -14.88 12.61 -17.33
CA ILE A 407 -16.02 12.18 -16.50
C ILE A 407 -15.85 10.72 -16.07
N LEU A 408 -15.52 9.81 -16.99
CA LEU A 408 -15.32 8.40 -16.65
C LEU A 408 -14.18 8.24 -15.65
N SER A 409 -13.07 8.94 -15.85
CA SER A 409 -11.95 8.88 -14.91
C SER A 409 -12.32 9.39 -13.51
N PHE A 410 -13.04 10.50 -13.42
CA PHE A 410 -13.48 11.05 -12.14
C PHE A 410 -14.47 10.11 -11.43
N LEU A 411 -15.39 9.49 -12.18
CA LEU A 411 -16.33 8.51 -11.65
C LEU A 411 -15.63 7.27 -11.10
N ILE A 412 -14.57 6.79 -11.78
CA ILE A 412 -13.79 5.65 -11.30
C ILE A 412 -13.18 5.94 -9.93
N GLU A 413 -12.50 7.08 -9.77
CA GLU A 413 -11.91 7.49 -8.49
C GLU A 413 -12.98 7.67 -7.40
N THR A 414 -14.13 8.27 -7.76
CA THR A 414 -15.25 8.46 -6.82
C THR A 414 -15.80 7.11 -6.34
N VAL A 415 -15.97 6.14 -7.24
CA VAL A 415 -16.42 4.79 -6.86
C VAL A 415 -15.39 4.08 -5.99
N GLN A 416 -14.10 4.21 -6.31
CA GLN A 416 -13.02 3.64 -5.51
C GLN A 416 -12.98 4.24 -4.10
N LEU A 417 -13.24 5.54 -3.97
CA LEU A 417 -13.35 6.21 -2.68
C LEU A 417 -14.50 5.64 -1.85
N ILE A 418 -15.70 5.55 -2.43
CA ILE A 418 -16.91 5.06 -1.75
C ILE A 418 -16.73 3.60 -1.30
N TRP A 419 -16.04 2.78 -2.09
CA TRP A 419 -15.80 1.37 -1.75
C TRP A 419 -14.49 1.12 -0.99
N HIS A 420 -13.76 2.18 -0.65
CA HIS A 420 -12.46 2.11 0.02
C HIS A 420 -11.46 1.16 -0.69
N LYS A 421 -11.45 1.17 -2.02
CA LYS A 421 -10.63 0.28 -2.88
C LYS A 421 -9.30 0.89 -3.33
N GLY A 422 -8.78 1.86 -2.59
CA GLY A 422 -7.53 2.53 -2.89
C GLY A 422 -7.51 3.98 -2.44
N LEU A 423 -6.41 4.66 -2.77
CA LEU A 423 -6.26 6.09 -2.58
C LEU A 423 -6.95 6.81 -3.75
N CYS A 424 -7.95 7.63 -3.46
CA CYS A 424 -8.60 8.47 -4.47
C CYS A 424 -7.67 9.63 -4.81
N GLU A 425 -7.13 9.65 -6.03
CA GLU A 425 -6.08 10.59 -6.40
C GLU A 425 -6.49 11.51 -7.56
N ILE A 426 -6.28 12.81 -7.38
CA ILE A 426 -6.45 13.76 -8.49
C ILE A 426 -5.45 13.46 -9.64
N ASP A 427 -4.28 12.91 -9.30
CA ASP A 427 -3.25 12.55 -10.26
C ASP A 427 -3.62 11.36 -11.15
N ASP A 428 -4.49 10.47 -10.67
CA ASP A 428 -5.05 9.37 -11.47
C ASP A 428 -6.03 9.93 -12.52
N VAL A 429 -6.86 10.90 -12.13
CA VAL A 429 -7.73 11.63 -13.08
C VAL A 429 -6.92 12.35 -14.14
N ILE A 430 -5.83 13.01 -13.74
CA ILE A 430 -4.92 13.69 -14.65
C ILE A 430 -4.25 12.68 -15.60
N SER A 431 -3.73 11.56 -15.08
CA SER A 431 -3.07 10.50 -15.84
C SER A 431 -3.98 9.91 -16.92
N ASN A 432 -5.21 9.55 -16.54
CA ASN A 432 -6.21 9.01 -17.45
C ASN A 432 -6.60 10.04 -18.52
N THR A 433 -6.71 11.32 -18.15
CA THR A 433 -7.01 12.41 -19.09
C THR A 433 -5.86 12.64 -20.08
N ILE A 434 -4.60 12.55 -19.63
CA ILE A 434 -3.41 12.59 -20.50
C ILE A 434 -3.44 11.42 -21.49
N GLY A 435 -3.77 10.21 -21.01
CA GLY A 435 -4.01 9.05 -21.88
C GLY A 435 -5.06 9.34 -22.95
N GLY A 436 -6.16 9.99 -22.56
CA GLY A 436 -7.21 10.43 -23.47
C GLY A 436 -6.75 11.40 -24.56
N LEU A 437 -5.96 12.41 -24.18
CA LEU A 437 -5.37 13.38 -25.12
C LEU A 437 -4.45 12.69 -26.14
N ILE A 438 -3.60 11.77 -25.68
CA ILE A 438 -2.71 11.00 -26.55
C ILE A 438 -3.53 10.13 -27.52
N GLY A 439 -4.51 9.37 -27.02
CA GLY A 439 -5.36 8.50 -27.83
C GLY A 439 -6.15 9.24 -28.90
N TRP A 440 -6.75 10.37 -28.53
CA TRP A 440 -7.43 11.28 -29.46
C TRP A 440 -6.48 11.80 -30.56
N GLY A 441 -5.31 12.32 -30.15
CA GLY A 441 -4.32 12.87 -31.06
C GLY A 441 -3.81 11.85 -32.08
N LEU A 442 -3.52 10.63 -31.62
CA LEU A 442 -3.10 9.52 -32.49
C LEU A 442 -4.18 9.16 -33.50
N ALA A 443 -5.42 8.93 -33.06
CA ALA A 443 -6.52 8.56 -33.96
C ALA A 443 -6.82 9.66 -34.99
N LYS A 444 -6.81 10.94 -34.57
CA LYS A 444 -6.96 12.09 -35.45
C LYS A 444 -5.86 12.17 -36.50
N GLN A 445 -4.60 11.96 -36.09
CA GLN A 445 -3.45 11.98 -36.99
C GLN A 445 -3.49 10.85 -38.02
N ILE A 446 -3.76 9.61 -37.58
CA ILE A 446 -3.89 8.43 -38.46
C ILE A 446 -4.96 8.73 -39.51
N LYS A 447 -6.14 9.18 -39.09
CA LYS A 447 -7.26 9.46 -40.00
C LYS A 447 -6.97 10.58 -40.99
N ARG A 448 -6.25 11.63 -40.56
CA ARG A 448 -5.80 12.72 -41.45
C ARG A 448 -4.88 12.20 -42.55
N GLN A 449 -3.94 11.31 -42.21
CA GLN A 449 -3.04 10.71 -43.20
C GLN A 449 -3.78 9.80 -44.19
N PHE A 450 -4.78 9.03 -43.72
CA PHE A 450 -5.61 8.22 -44.62
C PHE A 450 -6.44 9.07 -45.58
N HIS A 451 -7.10 10.14 -45.12
CA HIS A 451 -7.82 11.04 -46.02
C HIS A 451 -6.89 11.72 -47.03
N ALA A 452 -5.70 12.15 -46.61
CA ALA A 452 -4.73 12.80 -47.50
C ALA A 452 -4.16 11.86 -48.58
N LYS A 453 -4.16 10.54 -48.35
CA LYS A 453 -3.60 9.54 -49.28
C LYS A 453 -4.61 8.99 -50.30
N PHE A 454 -5.92 9.02 -49.99
CA PHE A 454 -6.97 8.44 -50.85
C PHE A 454 -7.84 9.48 -51.58
N TYR A 455 -7.69 10.78 -51.30
CA TYR A 455 -8.46 11.86 -51.93
C TYR A 455 -7.56 12.92 -52.60
N LYS A 456 -6.31 12.56 -52.93
CA LYS A 456 -5.35 13.40 -53.67
C LYS A 456 -4.95 12.82 -55.04
N GLU A 457 -5.64 11.79 -55.49
CA GLU A 457 -5.71 11.35 -56.89
C GLU A 457 -7.12 11.65 -57.39
#